data_AF-A0A3D2III3-F1
#
_entry.id   AF-A0A3D2III3-F1
#
_cell.length_a   1.000
_cell.length_b   1.000
_cell.length_c   1.000
_cell.angle_alpha   90.00
_cell.angle_beta   90.00
_cell.angle_gamma   90.00
#
_symmetry.space_group_name_H-M   'P 1'
#
loop_
_entity.id
_entity.type
_entity.pdbx_description
1 polymer ?
#
loop_
_entity_poly.entity_id
_entity_poly.type
_entity_poly.pdbx_seq_one_letter_code
_entity_poly.pdbx_strand_id
1 'polypeptide(L)'
;ATYGLINPLVFIFLIMLAVAWGVWYTHKKKYRLANIAIISYAMILMGFSSYSVIMIRSIADPPIDENDPETVEAFVKYLNRDQYGDTPILKGNNYDDATGQITR
;
A
#
# COMPACT_ATOMS: atom_id res chain seq x y z
N ALA A 1 19.97 -5.75 -9.25
CA ALA A 1 18.75 -4.99 -9.57
C ALA A 1 19.15 -3.75 -10.36
N THR A 2 18.81 -3.69 -11.64
CA THR A 2 19.04 -2.52 -12.50
C THR A 2 18.05 -1.44 -12.08
N TYR A 3 18.49 -0.45 -11.30
CA TYR A 3 17.73 0.77 -11.03
C TYR A 3 17.64 1.53 -12.36
N GLY A 4 16.59 1.26 -13.12
CA GLY A 4 16.31 1.92 -14.38
C GLY A 4 16.22 3.43 -14.16
N LEU A 5 17.15 4.17 -14.77
CA LEU A 5 17.19 5.63 -14.94
C LEU A 5 17.22 6.52 -13.66
N ILE A 6 16.53 6.17 -12.56
CA ILE A 6 16.40 7.01 -11.35
C ILE A 6 16.50 6.14 -10.09
N ASN A 7 17.33 6.58 -9.13
CA ASN A 7 17.45 5.95 -7.82
C ASN A 7 16.12 6.07 -7.03
N PRO A 8 15.62 5.00 -6.38
CA PRO A 8 14.39 5.02 -5.58
C PRO A 8 14.33 6.17 -4.55
N LEU A 9 15.44 6.51 -3.90
CA LEU A 9 15.50 7.62 -2.95
C LEU A 9 15.28 8.98 -3.63
N VAL A 10 15.85 9.14 -4.83
CA VAL A 10 15.69 10.35 -5.64
C VAL A 10 14.24 10.47 -6.11
N PHE A 11 13.62 9.36 -6.51
CA PHE A 11 12.21 9.33 -6.89
C PHE A 11 11.28 9.77 -5.75
N ILE A 12 11.47 9.24 -4.53
CA ILE A 12 10.69 9.64 -3.35
C ILE A 12 10.88 11.13 -3.06
N PHE A 13 12.12 11.62 -3.11
CA PHE A 13 12.43 13.03 -2.88
C PHE A 13 11.74 13.94 -3.90
N LEU A 14 11.76 13.58 -5.18
CA LEU A 14 11.07 14.32 -6.25
C LEU A 14 9.55 14.37 -6.04
N ILE A 15 8.93 13.26 -5.61
CA ILE A 15 7.50 13.24 -5.29
C ILE A 15 7.19 14.19 -4.12
N MET A 16 7.97 14.14 -3.03
CA MET A 16 7.75 15.02 -1.89
C MET A 16 7.88 16.50 -2.28
N LEU A 17 8.88 16.83 -3.10
CA LEU A 17 9.10 18.19 -3.60
C LEU A 17 7.95 18.64 -4.51
N ALA A 18 7.47 17.77 -5.41
CA ALA A 18 6.33 18.05 -6.28
C ALA A 18 5.04 18.32 -5.50
N VAL A 19 4.76 17.52 -4.45
CA VAL A 19 3.59 17.72 -3.59
C VAL A 19 3.71 19.01 -2.79
N ALA A 20 4.86 19.26 -2.15
CA ALA A 20 5.11 20.49 -1.38
C ALA A 20 4.99 21.75 -2.26
N TRP A 21 5.59 21.71 -3.45
CA TRP A 21 5.48 22.78 -4.43
C TRP A 21 4.04 22.96 -4.92
N GLY A 22 3.32 21.87 -5.16
CA GLY A 22 1.91 21.89 -5.56
C GLY A 22 1.01 22.55 -4.51
N VAL A 23 1.22 22.24 -3.22
CA VAL A 23 0.51 22.91 -2.11
C VAL A 23 0.83 24.40 -2.08
N TRP A 24 2.12 24.77 -2.14
CA TRP A 24 2.55 26.16 -2.11
C TRP A 24 1.99 26.96 -3.30
N TYR A 25 2.07 26.41 -4.51
CA TYR A 25 1.62 27.04 -5.75
C TYR A 25 0.09 27.23 -5.76
N THR A 26 -0.67 26.19 -5.42
CA THR A 26 -2.14 26.27 -5.36
C THR A 26 -2.63 27.24 -4.28
N HIS A 27 -1.91 27.32 -3.15
CA HIS A 27 -2.18 28.29 -2.10
C HIS A 27 -1.91 29.73 -2.57
N LYS A 28 -0.77 29.98 -3.22
CA LYS A 28 -0.41 31.32 -3.73
C LYS A 28 -1.39 31.84 -4.79
N LYS A 29 -1.87 30.95 -5.67
CA LYS A 29 -2.86 31.28 -6.71
C LYS A 29 -4.32 31.23 -6.25
N LYS A 30 -4.58 30.93 -4.96
CA LYS A 30 -5.92 30.82 -4.36
C LYS A 30 -6.84 29.78 -5.04
N TYR A 31 -6.27 28.72 -5.62
CA TYR A 31 -7.04 27.62 -6.20
C TYR A 31 -7.55 26.68 -5.10
N ARG A 32 -8.67 27.06 -4.46
CA ARG A 32 -9.23 26.36 -3.29
C ARG A 32 -9.42 24.86 -3.51
N LEU A 33 -10.06 24.47 -4.61
CA LEU A 33 -10.37 23.06 -4.88
C LEU A 33 -9.10 22.24 -5.14
N ALA A 34 -8.18 22.79 -5.95
CA ALA A 34 -6.91 22.14 -6.24
C ALA A 34 -6.03 22.01 -4.98
N ASN A 35 -6.03 23.02 -4.11
CA ASN A 35 -5.28 22.98 -2.86
C ASN A 35 -5.81 21.87 -1.94
N ILE A 36 -7.13 21.74 -1.78
CA ILE A 36 -7.75 20.65 -1.01
C ILE A 36 -7.36 19.30 -1.61
N ALA A 37 -7.48 19.13 -2.93
CA ALA A 37 -7.12 17.87 -3.59
C ALA A 37 -5.67 17.46 -3.35
N ILE A 38 -4.72 18.39 -3.47
CA ILE A 38 -3.29 18.11 -3.22
C ILE A 38 -3.02 17.82 -1.74
N ILE A 39 -3.68 18.52 -0.81
CA ILE A 39 -3.55 18.24 0.62
C ILE A 39 -4.13 16.86 0.96
N SER A 40 -5.30 16.50 0.43
CA SER A 40 -5.87 15.16 0.60
C SER A 40 -4.93 14.08 0.05
N TYR A 41 -4.33 14.32 -1.12
CA TYR A 41 -3.32 13.43 -1.67
C TYR A 41 -2.08 13.31 -0.77
N ALA A 42 -1.59 14.42 -0.21
CA ALA A 42 -0.48 14.40 0.74
C ALA A 42 -0.81 13.60 2.02
N MET A 43 -2.06 13.68 2.51
CA MET A 43 -2.52 12.89 3.65
C MET A 43 -2.57 11.39 3.33
N ILE A 44 -3.02 11.02 2.12
CA ILE A 44 -2.98 9.63 1.65
C ILE A 44 -1.54 9.11 1.63
N LEU A 45 -0.59 9.90 1.08
CA LEU A 45 0.83 9.52 1.06
C LEU A 45 1.41 9.35 2.46
N MET A 46 1.09 10.25 3.41
CA MET A 46 1.49 10.07 4.81
C MET A 46 0.92 8.78 5.40
N GLY A 47 -0.37 8.50 5.18
CA GLY A 47 -0.99 7.25 5.62
C GLY A 47 -0.28 6.02 5.07
N PHE A 48 -0.03 5.99 3.75
CA PHE A 48 0.67 4.88 3.10
C PHE A 48 2.10 4.71 3.60
N SER A 49 2.79 5.79 3.95
CA SER A 49 4.17 5.71 4.47
C SER A 49 4.27 4.89 5.77
N SER A 50 3.21 4.85 6.58
CA SER A 50 3.18 4.10 7.84
C SER A 50 3.34 2.59 7.64
N TYR A 51 2.92 2.04 6.49
CA TYR A 51 3.10 0.62 6.18
C TYR A 51 4.58 0.22 6.02
N SER A 52 5.49 1.18 5.80
CA SER A 52 6.93 0.90 5.74
C SER A 52 7.46 0.30 7.04
N VAL A 53 6.81 0.59 8.18
CA VAL A 53 7.17 0.02 9.49
C VAL A 53 7.04 -1.51 9.49
N ILE A 54 6.09 -2.06 8.73
CA ILE A 54 5.88 -3.51 8.64
C ILE A 54 7.09 -4.16 7.98
N MET A 55 7.51 -3.65 6.83
CA MET A 55 8.68 -4.14 6.10
C MET A 55 9.97 -3.96 6.92
N ILE A 56 10.16 -2.79 7.56
CA ILE A 56 11.33 -2.53 8.42
C ILE A 56 11.37 -3.52 9.60
N ARG A 57 10.21 -3.83 10.20
CA ARG A 57 10.11 -4.79 11.30
C ARG A 57 10.45 -6.20 10.83
N SER A 58 9.97 -6.62 9.67
CA SER A 58 10.25 -7.95 9.11
C SER A 58 11.73 -8.13 8.79
N ILE A 59 12.38 -7.13 8.16
CA ILE A 59 13.84 -7.13 7.90
C ILE A 59 14.70 -7.28 9.16
N ALA A 60 14.17 -6.95 10.35
CA ALA A 60 14.87 -7.13 11.61
C ALA A 60 14.79 -8.58 12.16
N ASP A 61 14.15 -9.50 11.43
CA ASP A 61 14.00 -10.93 11.73
C ASP A 61 13.56 -11.22 13.18
N PRO A 62 12.42 -10.68 13.63
CA PRO A 62 11.90 -10.99 14.96
C PRO A 62 11.54 -12.49 15.08
N PRO A 63 11.59 -13.09 16.29
CA PRO A 63 11.26 -14.51 16.49
C PRO A 63 9.86 -14.92 16.01
N ILE A 64 8.94 -13.96 15.89
CA ILE A 64 7.64 -14.12 15.25
C ILE A 64 7.54 -13.07 14.14
N ASP A 65 7.65 -13.55 12.90
CA ASP A 65 7.42 -12.76 11.69
C ASP A 65 6.35 -13.41 10.80
N GLU A 66 5.21 -12.75 10.66
CA GLU A 66 4.06 -13.30 9.95
C GLU A 66 4.12 -12.92 8.47
N ASN A 67 4.22 -13.95 7.60
CA ASN A 67 4.26 -13.84 6.13
C ASN A 67 5.51 -13.16 5.57
N ASP A 68 6.48 -12.86 6.44
CA ASP A 68 7.85 -12.45 6.08
C ASP A 68 7.91 -11.36 4.97
N PRO A 69 7.28 -10.18 5.19
CA PRO A 69 7.19 -9.12 4.19
C PRO A 69 8.47 -8.28 4.06
N GLU A 70 9.61 -8.92 3.91
CA GLU A 70 10.93 -8.28 3.75
C GLU A 70 11.23 -7.86 2.29
N THR A 71 10.64 -8.58 1.32
CA THR A 71 10.75 -8.27 -0.11
C THR A 71 9.51 -7.56 -0.65
N VAL A 72 9.66 -6.82 -1.75
CA VAL A 72 8.53 -6.13 -2.40
C VAL A 72 7.43 -7.11 -2.81
N GLU A 73 7.78 -8.31 -3.28
CA GLU A 73 6.80 -9.32 -3.67
C GLU A 73 6.03 -9.85 -2.45
N ALA A 74 6.74 -10.20 -1.36
CA ALA A 74 6.11 -10.65 -0.13
C ALA A 74 5.24 -9.56 0.51
N PHE A 75 5.69 -8.31 0.47
CA PHE A 75 4.91 -7.16 0.94
C PHE A 75 3.61 -6.96 0.14
N VAL A 76 3.63 -7.17 -1.18
CA VAL A 76 2.39 -7.12 -1.99
C VAL A 76 1.44 -8.25 -1.60
N LYS A 77 1.93 -9.48 -1.41
CA LYS A 77 1.11 -10.61 -0.93
C LYS A 77 0.51 -10.34 0.45
N TYR A 78 1.29 -9.74 1.35
CA TYR A 78 0.84 -9.32 2.68
C TYR A 78 -0.30 -8.30 2.59
N LEU A 79 -0.16 -7.26 1.75
CA LEU A 79 -1.21 -6.25 1.54
C LEU A 79 -2.48 -6.85 0.91
N ASN A 80 -2.32 -7.79 -0.02
CA ASN A 80 -3.44 -8.48 -0.66
C ASN A 80 -4.13 -9.49 0.26
N ARG A 81 -3.56 -9.77 1.44
CA ARG A 81 -4.11 -10.71 2.41
C ARG A 81 -4.21 -12.14 1.85
N ASP A 82 -3.31 -12.52 0.94
CA ASP A 82 -3.32 -13.83 0.29
C ASP A 82 -3.26 -14.98 1.30
N GLN A 83 -2.63 -14.75 2.46
CA GLN A 83 -2.55 -15.68 3.59
C GLN A 83 -3.91 -16.08 4.21
N TYR A 84 -4.98 -15.30 3.98
CA TYR A 84 -6.30 -15.57 4.53
C TYR A 84 -7.23 -16.29 3.54
N GLY A 85 -6.77 -16.54 2.31
CA GLY A 85 -7.57 -17.14 1.25
C GLY A 85 -8.75 -16.28 0.79
N ASP A 86 -9.69 -16.88 0.07
CA ASP A 86 -10.84 -16.17 -0.48
C ASP A 86 -11.77 -15.64 0.61
N THR A 87 -12.12 -14.36 0.53
CA THR A 87 -13.16 -13.73 1.36
C THR A 87 -14.39 -13.40 0.51
N PRO A 88 -15.24 -14.40 0.21
CA PRO A 88 -16.42 -14.18 -0.61
C PRO A 88 -17.40 -13.22 0.07
N ILE A 89 -17.60 -12.04 -0.52
CA ILE A 89 -18.36 -10.94 0.11
C ILE A 89 -19.87 -11.06 -0.15
N LEU A 90 -20.25 -11.60 -1.31
CA LEU A 90 -21.64 -11.67 -1.77
C LEU A 90 -22.21 -13.09 -1.78
N LYS A 91 -21.38 -14.08 -2.09
CA LYS A 91 -21.78 -15.49 -2.15
C LYS A 91 -20.62 -16.36 -1.74
N GLY A 92 -20.75 -16.97 -0.57
CA GLY A 92 -19.75 -17.89 -0.02
C GLY A 92 -19.92 -19.32 -0.50
N ASN A 93 -19.07 -20.17 0.07
CA ASN A 93 -19.09 -21.60 -0.20
C ASN A 93 -20.41 -22.19 0.30
N ASN A 94 -21.06 -22.98 -0.55
CA ASN A 94 -22.30 -23.67 -0.20
C ASN A 94 -22.00 -25.15 0.05
N TYR A 95 -22.62 -25.70 1.09
CA TYR A 95 -22.63 -27.15 1.31
C TYR A 95 -23.65 -27.79 0.36
N ASP A 96 -23.23 -28.80 -0.40
CA ASP A 96 -24.09 -29.59 -1.26
C ASP A 96 -24.49 -30.89 -0.54
N ASP A 97 -25.77 -30.99 -0.15
CA ASP A 97 -26.33 -32.15 0.54
C ASP A 97 -26.27 -33.45 -0.29
N ALA A 98 -26.25 -33.35 -1.63
CA ALA A 98 -26.28 -34.51 -2.52
C ALA A 98 -24.88 -35.13 -2.69
N THR A 99 -23.82 -34.31 -2.66
CA THR A 99 -22.44 -34.76 -2.81
C THR A 99 -21.66 -34.79 -1.49
N GLY A 100 -22.19 -34.18 -0.42
CA GLY A 100 -21.56 -34.08 0.89
C GLY A 100 -20.32 -33.19 0.91
N GLN A 101 -20.12 -32.36 -0.13
CA GLN A 101 -18.94 -31.53 -0.30
C GLN A 101 -19.28 -30.04 -0.20
N ILE A 102 -18.31 -29.27 0.30
CA ILE A 102 -18.38 -27.81 0.30
C ILE A 102 -17.83 -27.34 -1.04
N THR A 103 -18.71 -26.80 -1.89
CA THR A 103 -18.31 -26.19 -3.15
C THR A 103 -17.75 -24.80 -2.82
N ARG A 104 -16.43 -24.64 -3.01
CA ARG A 104 -15.74 -23.34 -2.92
C ARG A 104 -15.95 -22.53 -4.20
#